data_AF-A0AAW8KLZ8-F1
#
_entry.id   AF-A0AAW8KLZ8-F1
#
_cell.length_a   1.000
_cell.length_b   1.000
_cell.length_c   1.000
_cell.angle_alpha   90.00
_cell.angle_beta   90.00
_cell.angle_gamma   90.00
#
_symmetry.space_group_name_H-M   'P 1'
#
loop_
_entity.id
_entity.type
_entity.pdbx_description
1 polymer ?
#
loop_
_entity_poly.entity_id
_entity_poly.type
_entity_poly.pdbx_seq_one_letter_code
_entity_poly.pdbx_strand_id
1 'polypeptide(L)' 'SIIRWQETRNHVKGLTPDCIGYENGVLGCVVSAATAFASPGDAILLHSPTYIGFTNSLENNGFKIIHSPLKKDEDGIW' A
#
# COMPACT_ATOMS: atom_id res chain seq x y z
N SER A 1 2.74 11.35 19.57
CA SER A 1 3.60 10.81 18.50
C SER A 1 2.78 9.85 17.64
N ILE A 2 3.22 9.59 16.41
CA ILE A 2 2.60 8.57 15.53
C ILE A 2 2.60 7.19 16.22
N ILE A 3 3.68 6.86 16.94
CA ILE A 3 3.81 5.64 17.75
C ILE A 3 2.64 5.47 18.74
N ARG A 4 2.37 6.50 19.58
CA ARG A 4 1.27 6.44 20.55
C ARG A 4 -0.10 6.33 19.87
N TRP A 5 -0.29 6.99 18.73
CA TRP A 5 -1.54 6.88 17.97
C TRP A 5 -1.75 5.45 17.45
N GLN A 6 -0.72 4.83 16.87
CA GLN A 6 -0.77 3.44 16.42
C GLN A 6 -1.05 2.46 17.57
N GLU A 7 -0.42 2.65 18.74
CA GLU A 7 -0.63 1.82 19.93
C GLU A 7 -2.06 1.91 20.46
N THR A 8 -2.59 3.13 20.57
CA THR A 8 -3.92 3.36 21.14
C THR A 8 -5.06 3.03 20.18
N ARG A 9 -4.91 3.35 18.89
CA ARG A 9 -5.98 3.24 17.90
C ARG A 9 -6.01 1.90 17.18
N ASN A 10 -4.84 1.34 16.88
CA ASN A 10 -4.66 0.14 16.06
C ASN A 10 -4.01 -1.02 16.85
N HIS A 11 -3.73 -0.83 18.15
CA HIS A 11 -3.17 -1.84 19.05
C HIS A 11 -1.79 -2.37 18.62
N VAL A 12 -1.04 -1.60 17.82
CA VAL A 12 0.31 -1.97 17.39
C VAL A 12 1.28 -1.77 18.55
N LYS A 13 2.05 -2.81 18.89
CA LYS A 13 3.05 -2.78 19.98
C LYS A 13 4.47 -2.83 19.41
N GLY A 14 5.43 -2.23 20.13
CA GLY A 14 6.86 -2.33 19.80
C GLY A 14 7.35 -1.40 18.68
N LEU A 15 6.53 -0.46 18.20
CA LEU A 15 6.97 0.58 17.26
C LEU A 15 8.03 1.46 17.90
N THR A 16 9.21 1.54 17.28
CA THR A 16 10.29 2.45 17.68
C THR A 16 10.34 3.68 16.78
N PRO A 17 11.04 4.77 17.16
CA PRO A 17 11.23 5.92 16.29
C PRO A 17 11.83 5.57 14.92
N ASP A 18 12.77 4.61 14.87
CA ASP A 18 13.43 4.18 13.63
C ASP A 18 12.48 3.43 12.67
N CYS A 19 11.33 2.95 13.17
CA CYS A 19 10.28 2.38 12.33
C CYS A 19 9.44 3.44 11.60
N ILE A 20 9.63 4.74 11.89
CA ILE A 20 8.81 5.82 11.34
C ILE A 20 9.63 6.65 10.35
N GLY A 21 9.36 6.46 9.05
CA GLY A 21 9.88 7.30 7.97
C GLY A 21 8.91 8.43 7.59
N TYR A 22 9.44 9.53 7.06
CA TYR A 22 8.65 10.56 6.39
C TYR A 22 8.66 10.31 4.89
N GLU A 23 7.49 10.36 4.28
CA GLU A 23 7.32 10.21 2.84
C GLU A 23 6.56 11.42 2.29
N ASN A 24 6.82 11.76 1.03
CA ASN A 24 6.16 12.87 0.33
C ASN A 24 4.71 12.49 -0.06
N GLY A 25 3.86 12.31 0.97
CA GLY A 25 2.48 11.88 0.84
C GLY A 25 2.30 10.39 0.56
N VAL A 26 1.03 9.97 0.45
CA VAL A 26 0.66 8.54 0.33
C VAL A 26 1.15 7.93 -0.98
N LEU A 27 1.11 8.68 -2.10
CA LEU A 27 1.56 8.17 -3.39
C LEU A 27 3.07 7.89 -3.40
N GLY A 28 3.87 8.80 -2.82
CA GLY A 28 5.30 8.59 -2.63
C GLY A 28 5.60 7.37 -1.76
N CYS A 29 4.85 7.21 -0.67
CA CYS A 29 4.95 6.04 0.20
C CYS A 29 4.65 4.72 -0.52
N VAL A 30 3.62 4.67 -1.37
CA VAL A 30 3.29 3.47 -2.17
C VAL A 30 4.45 3.08 -3.09
N VAL A 31 5.04 4.06 -3.78
CA VAL A 31 6.18 3.80 -4.68
C VAL A 31 7.42 3.40 -3.89
N SER A 32 7.75 4.09 -2.80
CA SER A 32 8.89 3.80 -1.91
C SER A 32 8.79 2.37 -1.33
N ALA A 33 7.60 1.99 -0.86
CA ALA A 33 7.36 0.63 -0.38
C ALA A 33 7.51 -0.40 -1.50
N ALA A 34 6.97 -0.15 -2.70
CA ALA A 34 7.11 -1.07 -3.83
C ALA A 34 8.57 -1.27 -4.25
N THR A 35 9.36 -0.20 -4.37
CA THR A 35 10.77 -0.26 -4.79
C THR A 35 11.69 -0.88 -3.76
N ALA A 36 11.29 -0.93 -2.49
CA ALA A 36 12.01 -1.65 -1.44
C ALA A 36 11.96 -3.18 -1.62
N PHE A 37 10.94 -3.71 -2.32
CA PHE A 37 10.71 -5.16 -2.46
C PHE A 37 10.67 -5.66 -3.92
N ALA A 38 10.60 -4.76 -4.90
CA ALA A 38 10.46 -5.11 -6.31
C ALA A 38 11.19 -4.10 -7.22
N SER A 39 11.53 -4.53 -8.43
CA SER A 39 12.16 -3.69 -9.45
C SER A 39 11.18 -3.32 -10.58
N PRO A 40 11.43 -2.22 -11.32
CA PRO A 40 10.68 -1.94 -12.54
C PRO A 40 10.66 -3.14 -13.48
N GLY A 41 9.46 -3.51 -13.96
CA GLY A 41 9.21 -4.70 -14.77
C GLY A 41 8.61 -5.87 -13.99
N ASP A 42 8.75 -5.89 -12.66
CA ASP A 42 8.13 -6.86 -11.77
C ASP A 42 6.62 -6.64 -11.64
N ALA A 43 5.92 -7.69 -11.23
CA ALA A 43 4.48 -7.69 -11.07
C ALA A 43 4.06 -7.38 -9.63
N ILE A 44 3.04 -6.52 -9.46
CA ILE A 44 2.40 -6.23 -8.18
C ILE A 44 0.94 -6.63 -8.25
N LEU A 45 0.48 -7.41 -7.26
CA LEU A 45 -0.92 -7.75 -7.10
C LEU A 45 -1.69 -6.56 -6.50
N LEU A 46 -2.69 -6.04 -7.23
CA LEU A 46 -3.49 -4.89 -6.79
C LEU A 46 -4.99 -5.21 -6.85
N HIS A 47 -5.68 -5.02 -5.72
CA HIS A 47 -7.12 -5.27 -5.65
C HIS A 47 -7.90 -4.26 -6.50
N SER A 48 -8.89 -4.71 -7.28
CA SER A 48 -9.77 -3.83 -8.06
C SER A 48 -11.23 -3.87 -7.58
N PRO A 49 -12.01 -2.77 -7.65
CA PRO A 49 -11.61 -1.45 -8.18
C PRO A 49 -10.59 -0.77 -7.26
N THR A 50 -9.63 -0.08 -7.87
CA THR A 50 -8.54 0.62 -7.15
C THR A 50 -8.63 2.11 -7.37
N TYR A 51 -8.12 2.88 -6.40
CA TYR A 51 -7.94 4.31 -6.56
C TYR A 51 -6.94 4.61 -7.69
N ILE A 52 -7.35 5.43 -8.65
CA ILE A 52 -6.57 5.75 -9.87
C ILE A 52 -5.18 6.30 -9.57
N GLY A 53 -5.01 7.01 -8.45
CA GLY A 53 -3.70 7.51 -8.04
C GLY A 53 -2.70 6.40 -7.74
N PHE A 54 -3.14 5.27 -7.16
CA PHE A 54 -2.27 4.12 -6.90
C PHE A 54 -1.91 3.38 -8.18
N THR A 55 -2.89 3.18 -9.09
CA THR A 55 -2.64 2.59 -10.42
C THR A 55 -1.57 3.38 -11.16
N ASN A 56 -1.78 4.68 -11.33
CA ASN A 56 -0.85 5.54 -12.05
C ASN A 56 0.52 5.61 -11.36
N SER A 57 0.57 5.63 -10.03
CA SER A 57 1.85 5.67 -9.30
C SER A 57 2.70 4.42 -9.56
N LEU A 58 2.08 3.24 -9.59
CA LEU A 58 2.78 1.98 -9.84
C LEU A 58 3.18 1.83 -11.32
N GLU A 59 2.26 2.08 -12.26
CA GLU A 59 2.52 1.97 -13.69
C GLU A 59 3.59 2.95 -14.16
N ASN A 60 3.53 4.22 -13.72
CA ASN A 60 4.53 5.24 -14.08
C ASN A 60 5.93 4.93 -13.52
N ASN A 61 6.03 4.08 -12.49
CA ASN A 61 7.30 3.60 -11.95
C ASN A 61 7.72 2.24 -12.56
N GLY A 62 7.06 1.80 -13.63
CA GLY A 62 7.45 0.65 -14.42
C GLY A 62 6.98 -0.69 -13.86
N PHE A 63 6.11 -0.71 -12.85
CA PHE A 63 5.54 -1.95 -12.34
C PHE A 63 4.40 -2.45 -13.23
N LYS A 64 4.29 -3.77 -13.37
CA LYS A 64 3.15 -4.42 -14.01
C LYS A 64 2.09 -4.71 -12.97
N ILE A 65 0.87 -4.22 -13.17
CA ILE A 65 -0.23 -4.50 -12.24
C ILE A 65 -0.92 -5.80 -12.65
N ILE A 66 -1.07 -6.71 -11.69
CA ILE A 66 -1.96 -7.87 -11.79
C ILE A 66 -3.18 -7.57 -10.92
N HIS A 67 -4.35 -7.45 -11.54
CA HIS A 67 -5.56 -7.12 -10.79
C HIS A 67 -6.16 -8.34 -10.08
N SER A 68 -6.46 -8.17 -8.79
CA SER A 68 -7.28 -9.10 -7.99
C SER A 68 -8.67 -8.50 -7.82
N PRO A 69 -9.69 -8.88 -8.62
CA PRO A 69 -11.00 -8.27 -8.52
C PRO A 69 -11.66 -8.62 -7.19
N LEU A 70 -12.15 -7.60 -6.49
CA LEU A 70 -13.04 -7.75 -5.35
C LEU A 70 -14.32 -8.41 -5.83
N LYS A 71 -14.75 -9.44 -5.10
CA LYS A 71 -15.94 -10.22 -5.43
C LYS A 71 -16.81 -10.26 -4.21
N LYS A 72 -18.11 -10.12 -4.43
CA LYS A 72 -19.07 -10.41 -3.38
C LYS A 72 -19.02 -11.87 -2.98
N ASP A 73 -19.13 -12.14 -1.69
CA ASP A 73 -19.35 -13.46 -1.13
C ASP A 73 -20.80 -13.93 -1.36
N GLU A 74 -21.11 -15.12 -0.84
CA GLU A 74 -22.42 -15.78 -0.99
C GLU A 74 -23.56 -14.97 -0.34
N ASP A 75 -23.25 -14.17 0.68
CA ASP A 75 -24.20 -13.30 1.38
C ASP A 75 -24.31 -11.90 0.74
N GLY A 76 -23.58 -11.67 -0.36
CA GLY A 76 -23.60 -10.42 -1.12
C GLY A 76 -22.73 -9.30 -0.53
N ILE A 77 -21.82 -9.64 0.40
CA ILE A 77 -20.84 -8.75 1.04
C ILE A 77 -19.59 -8.69 0.17
N TRP A 78 -19.05 -7.50 -0.07
CA TRP A 78 -17.84 -7.29 -0.88
C TRP A 78 -16.55 -7.64 -0.18
#